data_AF-A0AAJ2UXE4-F1
#
_entry.id   AF-A0AAJ2UXE4-F1
#
_cell.length_a   1.000
_cell.length_b   1.000
_cell.length_c   1.000
_cell.angle_alpha   90.00
_cell.angle_beta   90.00
_cell.angle_gamma   90.00
#
_symmetry.space_group_name_H-M   'P 1'
#
loop_
_entity.id
_entity.type
_entity.pdbx_description
1 polymer ?
#
loop_
_entity_poly.entity_id
_entity_poly.type
_entity_poly.pdbx_seq_one_letter_code
_entity_poly.pdbx_strand_id
1 'polypeptide(L)'
;MTSHHSIFIHPGHPVEALVADVALACGGRLRRAVNVPADYVASLSNATLELEMEHEYEEDKGIPFERYQVVLTVRESNSSMEQEAVISRQIFHELATLRRYWLVLVFDLQTVIGTAAPPGQSAFPSARKE
;
A
#
# COMPACT_ATOMS: atom_id res chain seq x y z
N MET A 1 8.67 8.59 -14.80
CA MET A 1 9.01 8.68 -13.37
C MET A 1 8.56 7.38 -12.74
N THR A 2 9.49 6.62 -12.16
CA THR A 2 9.24 5.29 -11.59
C THR A 2 9.11 5.42 -10.08
N SER A 3 8.05 4.87 -9.50
CA SER A 3 8.01 4.63 -8.05
C SER A 3 8.85 3.40 -7.76
N HIS A 4 9.57 3.42 -6.64
CA HIS A 4 10.34 2.28 -6.18
C HIS A 4 9.70 1.59 -4.98
N HIS A 5 8.69 2.16 -4.32
CA HIS A 5 8.06 1.58 -3.13
C HIS A 5 6.55 1.48 -3.28
N SER A 6 6.04 0.28 -3.02
CA SER A 6 4.61 0.01 -3.01
C SER A 6 4.23 -0.78 -1.77
N ILE A 7 3.07 -0.47 -1.22
CA ILE A 7 2.46 -1.18 -0.11
C ILE A 7 1.24 -1.90 -0.68
N PHE A 8 1.31 -3.22 -0.71
CA PHE A 8 0.20 -4.09 -1.05
C PHE A 8 -0.64 -4.33 0.20
N ILE A 9 -1.95 -4.16 0.08
CA ILE A 9 -2.88 -4.18 1.20
C ILE A 9 -4.03 -5.13 0.88
N HIS A 10 -4.24 -6.10 1.75
CA HIS A 10 -5.50 -6.82 1.80
C HIS A 10 -6.35 -6.18 2.92
N PRO A 11 -7.48 -5.54 2.56
CA PRO A 11 -8.29 -4.75 3.50
C PRO A 11 -8.90 -5.58 4.63
N GLY A 12 -8.97 -6.90 4.49
CA GLY A 12 -9.73 -7.73 5.41
C GLY A 12 -11.21 -7.34 5.35
N HIS A 13 -11.86 -7.28 6.51
CA HIS A 13 -13.24 -6.78 6.65
C HIS A 13 -13.33 -5.90 7.91
N PRO A 14 -14.01 -4.74 7.87
CA PRO A 14 -14.67 -4.09 6.73
C PRO A 14 -13.71 -3.32 5.81
N VAL A 15 -13.94 -3.37 4.49
CA VAL A 15 -13.11 -2.71 3.45
C VAL A 15 -13.30 -1.19 3.48
N GLU A 16 -14.48 -0.74 3.90
CA GLU A 16 -14.93 0.65 3.88
C GLU A 16 -14.06 1.56 4.76
N ALA A 17 -13.36 1.00 5.75
CA ALA A 17 -12.48 1.76 6.61
C ALA A 17 -11.11 2.07 5.97
N LEU A 18 -10.68 1.29 4.97
CA LEU A 18 -9.32 1.36 4.46
C LEU A 18 -8.94 2.75 3.96
N VAL A 19 -9.79 3.38 3.16
CA VAL A 19 -9.50 4.72 2.60
C VAL A 19 -9.31 5.75 3.72
N ALA A 20 -10.14 5.69 4.77
CA ALA A 20 -10.01 6.59 5.91
C ALA A 20 -8.71 6.36 6.69
N ASP A 21 -8.32 5.09 6.86
CA ASP A 21 -7.09 4.75 7.58
C ASP A 21 -5.84 5.08 6.80
N VAL A 22 -5.84 4.87 5.48
CA VAL A 22 -4.75 5.29 4.61
C VAL A 22 -4.64 6.81 4.66
N ALA A 23 -5.76 7.56 4.59
CA ALA A 23 -5.72 9.00 4.72
C ALA A 23 -5.09 9.45 6.05
N LEU A 24 -5.45 8.80 7.17
CA LEU A 24 -4.87 9.06 8.49
C LEU A 24 -3.37 8.71 8.55
N ALA A 25 -2.97 7.53 8.06
CA ALA A 25 -1.58 7.06 8.04
C ALA A 25 -0.68 7.97 7.20
N CYS A 26 -1.24 8.56 6.15
CA CYS A 26 -0.57 9.51 5.28
C CYS A 26 -0.55 10.95 5.85
N GLY A 27 -1.19 11.19 7.01
CA GLY A 27 -1.26 12.51 7.63
C GLY A 27 -2.04 13.55 6.82
N GLY A 28 -2.95 13.10 5.93
CA GLY A 28 -3.55 13.96 4.92
C GLY A 28 -4.98 13.56 4.54
N ARG A 29 -5.47 14.17 3.46
CA ARG A 29 -6.76 13.80 2.85
C ARG A 29 -6.50 13.14 1.50
N LEU A 30 -6.96 11.91 1.35
CA LEU A 30 -7.12 11.29 0.04
C LEU A 30 -8.27 11.97 -0.70
N ARG A 31 -8.04 12.31 -1.96
CA ARG A 31 -9.04 12.83 -2.89
C ARG A 31 -9.23 11.81 -3.99
N ARG A 32 -10.45 11.65 -4.49
CA ARG A 32 -10.67 10.83 -5.67
C ARG A 32 -9.84 11.38 -6.83
N ALA A 33 -9.08 10.53 -7.47
CA ALA A 33 -8.23 10.96 -8.56
C ALA A 33 -9.06 11.25 -9.81
N VAL A 34 -8.58 12.18 -10.63
CA VAL A 34 -9.22 12.55 -11.90
C VAL A 34 -8.12 12.56 -12.96
N ASN A 35 -8.31 11.81 -14.04
CA ASN A 35 -7.37 11.67 -15.16
C ASN A 35 -6.00 11.05 -14.82
N VAL A 36 -5.94 10.21 -13.79
CA VAL A 36 -4.76 9.37 -13.46
C VAL A 36 -5.24 7.94 -13.19
N PRO A 37 -4.38 6.91 -13.35
CA PRO A 37 -4.78 5.51 -13.20
C PRO A 37 -5.10 5.09 -11.75
N ALA A 38 -4.88 5.96 -10.76
CA ALA A 38 -5.23 5.70 -9.36
C ALA A 38 -6.70 6.04 -9.03
N ASP A 39 -7.29 5.37 -8.05
CA ASP A 39 -8.63 5.70 -7.54
C ASP A 39 -8.60 6.91 -6.61
N TYR A 40 -7.57 6.99 -5.76
CA TYR A 40 -7.36 8.10 -4.84
C TYR A 40 -5.93 8.60 -4.88
N VAL A 41 -5.79 9.90 -4.63
CA VAL A 41 -4.50 10.58 -4.54
C VAL A 41 -4.42 11.44 -3.28
N ALA A 42 -3.25 11.48 -2.67
CA ALA A 42 -2.90 12.48 -1.66
C ALA A 42 -1.61 13.18 -2.06
N SER A 43 -1.63 14.51 -1.96
CA SER A 43 -0.43 15.33 -2.12
C SER A 43 0.16 15.62 -0.74
N LEU A 44 1.35 15.11 -0.50
CA LEU A 44 2.21 15.49 0.61
C LEU A 44 3.13 16.64 0.14
N SER A 45 3.80 17.30 1.09
CA SER A 45 4.68 18.45 0.77
C SER A 45 5.81 18.11 -0.21
N ASN A 46 6.26 16.85 -0.25
CA ASN A 46 7.35 16.36 -1.09
C ASN A 46 7.01 15.11 -1.92
N ALA A 47 5.83 14.51 -1.74
CA ALA A 47 5.45 13.27 -2.41
C ALA A 47 3.99 13.27 -2.83
N THR A 48 3.69 12.48 -3.87
CA THR A 48 2.34 12.11 -4.25
C THR A 48 2.12 10.65 -3.87
N LEU A 49 0.97 10.39 -3.28
CA LEU A 49 0.50 9.06 -2.94
C LEU A 49 -0.62 8.70 -3.90
N GLU A 50 -0.55 7.50 -4.45
CA GLU A 50 -1.54 6.93 -5.37
C GLU A 50 -2.07 5.65 -4.74
N LEU A 51 -3.38 5.58 -4.57
CA LEU A 51 -4.08 4.41 -4.04
C LEU A 51 -4.94 3.82 -5.16
N GLU A 52 -4.62 2.61 -5.55
CA GLU A 52 -5.34 1.78 -6.52
C GLU A 52 -6.11 0.73 -5.73
N MET A 53 -7.45 0.75 -5.83
CA MET A 53 -8.33 -0.16 -5.09
C MET A 53 -8.42 -1.55 -5.73
N GLU A 54 -7.94 -1.67 -6.97
CA GLU A 54 -7.82 -2.91 -7.74
C GLU A 54 -6.52 -2.85 -8.56
N HIS A 55 -5.86 -3.99 -8.76
CA HIS A 55 -4.68 -4.11 -9.61
C HIS A 55 -4.55 -5.51 -10.22
N GLU A 56 -3.73 -5.64 -11.26
CA GLU A 56 -3.53 -6.90 -12.00
C GLU A 56 -2.22 -7.61 -11.64
N TYR A 57 -1.50 -7.19 -10.60
CA TYR A 57 -0.28 -7.86 -10.16
C TYR A 57 -0.56 -9.32 -9.71
N GLU A 58 0.13 -10.26 -10.35
CA GLU A 58 0.12 -11.69 -10.03
C GLU A 58 1.28 -12.06 -9.09
N GLU A 59 1.39 -13.34 -8.74
CA GLU A 59 2.50 -13.84 -7.92
C GLU A 59 3.86 -13.52 -8.57
N ASP A 60 4.72 -12.80 -7.85
CA ASP A 60 6.11 -12.60 -8.24
C ASP A 60 7.05 -12.89 -7.07
N LYS A 61 8.14 -13.60 -7.35
CA LYS A 61 9.16 -14.04 -6.37
C LYS A 61 8.58 -14.65 -5.08
N GLY A 62 7.49 -15.41 -5.20
CA GLY A 62 6.83 -16.09 -4.08
C GLY A 62 5.96 -15.18 -3.20
N ILE A 63 5.68 -13.95 -3.65
CA ILE A 63 4.72 -13.04 -3.04
C ILE A 63 3.42 -13.13 -3.85
N PRO A 64 2.32 -13.64 -3.28
CA PRO A 64 1.05 -13.75 -4.00
C PRO A 64 0.33 -12.39 -4.02
N PHE A 65 0.78 -11.48 -4.89
CA PHE A 65 0.25 -10.11 -4.97
C PHE A 65 -1.24 -10.10 -5.30
N GLU A 66 -1.75 -11.08 -6.04
CA GLU A 66 -3.17 -11.23 -6.38
C GLU A 66 -4.08 -11.39 -5.15
N ARG A 67 -3.51 -11.69 -3.99
CA ARG A 67 -4.23 -11.78 -2.72
C ARG A 67 -4.30 -10.46 -1.96
N TYR A 68 -3.63 -9.42 -2.46
CA TYR A 68 -3.75 -8.05 -2.00
C TYR A 68 -4.62 -7.33 -3.02
N GLN A 69 -5.67 -6.67 -2.55
CA GLN A 69 -6.63 -6.03 -3.46
C GLN A 69 -6.19 -4.62 -3.81
N VAL A 70 -5.49 -3.98 -2.88
CA VAL A 70 -5.20 -2.56 -2.93
C VAL A 70 -3.69 -2.34 -2.96
N VAL A 71 -3.26 -1.41 -3.80
CA VAL A 71 -1.87 -0.96 -3.86
C VAL A 71 -1.81 0.52 -3.52
N LEU A 72 -0.90 0.85 -2.60
CA LEU A 72 -0.52 2.21 -2.30
C LEU A 72 0.90 2.45 -2.80
N THR A 73 1.04 3.38 -3.74
CA THR A 73 2.31 3.76 -4.34
C THR A 73 2.73 5.14 -3.86
N VAL A 74 3.99 5.28 -3.47
CA VAL A 74 4.58 6.57 -3.07
C VAL A 74 5.48 7.06 -4.19
N ARG A 75 5.27 8.29 -4.65
CA ARG A 75 6.04 8.95 -5.72
C ARG A 75 6.60 10.26 -5.22
N GLU A 76 7.90 10.33 -4.99
CA GLU A 76 8.56 11.58 -4.59
C GLU A 76 8.78 12.49 -5.81
N SER A 77 8.67 13.81 -5.62
CA SER A 77 8.68 14.79 -6.73
C SER A 77 10.08 15.07 -7.28
N ASN A 78 11.14 14.83 -6.49
CA ASN A 78 12.54 15.10 -6.79
C ASN A 78 13.39 13.82 -6.99
N SER A 79 12.76 12.64 -7.11
CA SER A 79 13.42 11.32 -7.25
C SER A 79 14.34 10.91 -6.09
N SER A 80 14.11 11.40 -4.86
CA SER A 80 14.85 10.96 -3.67
C SER A 80 14.33 9.62 -3.16
N MET A 81 15.00 8.55 -3.58
CA MET A 81 14.68 7.17 -3.19
C MET A 81 14.69 6.95 -1.67
N GLU A 82 15.57 7.65 -0.93
CA GLU A 82 15.62 7.58 0.53
C GLU A 82 14.37 8.15 1.18
N GLN A 83 13.87 9.29 0.70
CA GLN A 83 12.66 9.90 1.24
C GLN A 83 11.43 9.04 0.93
N GLU A 84 11.37 8.47 -0.27
CA GLU A 84 10.31 7.54 -0.66
C GLU A 84 10.28 6.31 0.26
N ALA A 85 11.45 5.74 0.57
CA ALA A 85 11.57 4.63 1.50
C ALA A 85 11.11 5.00 2.92
N VAL A 86 11.48 6.18 3.41
CA VAL A 86 11.08 6.68 4.74
C VAL A 86 9.57 6.84 4.83
N ILE A 87 8.95 7.53 3.86
CA ILE A 87 7.50 7.76 3.83
C ILE A 87 6.75 6.42 3.73
N SER A 88 7.18 5.53 2.83
CA SER A 88 6.53 4.23 2.64
C SER A 88 6.64 3.36 3.89
N ARG A 89 7.81 3.35 4.56
CA ARG A 89 7.97 2.64 5.84
C ARG A 89 7.08 3.24 6.91
N GLN A 90 6.99 4.57 7.01
CA GLN A 90 6.14 5.22 8.02
C GLN A 90 4.67 4.82 7.84
N ILE A 91 4.14 4.95 6.62
CA ILE A 91 2.74 4.58 6.32
C ILE A 91 2.51 3.09 6.60
N PHE A 92 3.43 2.22 6.18
CA PHE A 92 3.35 0.79 6.48
C PHE A 92 3.27 0.51 7.98
N HIS A 93 4.09 1.17 8.80
CA HIS A 93 4.08 0.97 10.25
C HIS A 93 2.76 1.45 10.87
N GLU A 94 2.28 2.64 10.48
CA GLU A 94 1.00 3.18 10.95
C GLU A 94 -0.15 2.21 10.63
N LEU A 95 -0.23 1.71 9.40
CA LEU A 95 -1.24 0.72 9.00
C LEU A 95 -1.07 -0.61 9.74
N ALA A 96 0.16 -1.06 9.97
CA ALA A 96 0.44 -2.31 10.69
C ALA A 96 0.00 -2.22 12.16
N THR A 97 0.07 -1.04 12.80
CA THR A 97 -0.41 -0.85 14.18
C THR A 97 -1.90 -1.12 14.33
N LEU A 98 -2.68 -0.96 13.26
CA LEU A 98 -4.12 -1.19 13.25
C LEU A 98 -4.48 -2.67 13.33
N ARG A 99 -3.53 -3.58 13.06
CA ARG A 99 -3.67 -5.05 13.27
C ARG A 99 -4.87 -5.71 12.57
N ARG A 100 -5.40 -5.09 11.52
CA ARG A 100 -6.55 -5.58 10.73
C ARG A 100 -6.23 -5.82 9.25
N TYR A 101 -5.07 -5.34 8.81
CA TYR A 101 -4.64 -5.43 7.43
C TYR A 101 -3.53 -6.46 7.29
N TRP A 102 -3.52 -7.15 6.15
CA TRP A 102 -2.31 -7.77 5.67
C TRP A 102 -1.61 -6.78 4.79
N LEU A 103 -0.33 -6.61 5.04
CA LEU A 103 0.49 -5.60 4.40
C LEU A 103 1.77 -6.24 3.90
N VAL A 104 2.17 -5.90 2.68
CA VAL A 104 3.50 -6.19 2.16
C VAL A 104 4.06 -4.90 1.62
N LEU A 105 5.18 -4.45 2.18
CA LEU A 105 5.96 -3.36 1.63
C LEU A 105 7.04 -3.95 0.72
N VAL A 106 7.09 -3.48 -0.52
CA VAL A 106 8.07 -3.93 -1.52
C VAL A 106 8.87 -2.77 -2.11
N PHE A 107 10.10 -3.09 -2.52
CA PHE A 107 10.98 -2.25 -3.32
C PHE A 107 11.03 -2.80 -4.75
N ASP A 108 10.75 -1.92 -5.72
CA ASP A 108 10.77 -2.17 -7.17
C ASP A 108 9.95 -3.40 -7.58
N LEU A 109 8.88 -3.72 -6.82
CA LEU A 109 8.08 -4.96 -6.87
C LEU A 109 8.87 -6.27 -6.71
N GLN A 110 10.18 -6.16 -6.62
CA GLN A 110 11.14 -7.25 -6.74
C GLN A 110 11.73 -7.68 -5.40
N THR A 111 11.55 -6.88 -4.35
CA THR A 111 12.18 -7.11 -3.04
C THR A 111 11.20 -6.80 -1.93
N VAL A 112 10.86 -7.78 -1.09
CA VAL A 112 10.07 -7.54 0.12
C VAL A 112 10.92 -6.79 1.15
N ILE A 113 10.41 -5.67 1.64
CA ILE A 113 11.00 -4.87 2.71
C ILE A 113 10.36 -5.21 4.06
N GLY A 114 9.05 -5.49 4.08
CA GLY A 114 8.32 -5.79 5.32
C GLY A 114 7.00 -6.48 5.05
N THR A 115 6.56 -7.27 6.03
CA THR A 115 5.23 -7.90 6.03
C THR A 115 4.56 -7.69 7.38
N ALA A 116 3.24 -7.52 7.40
CA ALA A 116 2.44 -7.46 8.61
C ALA A 116 1.09 -8.15 8.38
N ALA A 117 0.54 -8.77 9.42
CA ALA A 117 -0.76 -9.42 9.37
C ALA A 117 -1.50 -9.26 10.71
N PRO A 118 -2.82 -9.47 10.72
CA PRO A 118 -3.58 -9.52 11.96
C PRO A 118 -3.07 -10.62 12.91
N PRO A 119 -3.25 -10.45 14.24
CA PRO A 119 -2.81 -11.43 15.23
C PRO A 119 -3.37 -12.83 14.95
N GLY A 120 -2.49 -13.84 15.00
CA GLY A 120 -2.86 -15.25 14.77
C GLY A 120 -3.06 -15.63 13.30
N GLN A 121 -2.73 -14.74 12.36
CA GLN A 121 -2.88 -14.99 10.92
C GLN A 121 -1.51 -15.04 10.22
N SER A 122 -1.45 -15.71 9.07
CA SER A 122 -0.26 -15.71 8.21
C SER A 122 -0.02 -14.32 7.62
N ALA A 123 1.24 -13.98 7.36
CA ALA A 123 1.65 -12.76 6.66
C ALA A 123 0.98 -12.61 5.28
N PHE A 124 0.57 -13.73 4.68
CA PHE A 124 -0.22 -13.75 3.45
C PHE A 124 -1.65 -14.19 3.74
N PRO A 125 -2.66 -13.43 3.29
CA PRO A 125 -4.04 -13.86 3.41
C PRO A 125 -4.23 -15.19 2.65
N SER A 126 -5.10 -16.04 3.19
CA SER A 126 -5.48 -17.26 2.47
C SER A 126 -6.25 -16.86 1.22
N ALA A 127 -6.01 -17.55 0.10
CA ALA A 127 -6.87 -17.42 -1.07
C ALA A 127 -8.31 -17.66 -0.60
N ARG A 128 -9.20 -16.68 -0.80
CA ARG A 128 -10.62 -16.91 -0.53
C ARG A 128 -11.03 -18.10 -1.39
N LYS A 129 -11.39 -19.22 -0.75
CA LYS A 129 -12.16 -20.25 -1.43
C LYS A 129 -13.56 -19.67 -1.57
N GLU A 130 -13.86 -19.12 -2.74
CA GLU A 130 -15.26 -18.96 -3.16
C GLU A 130 -15.93 -20.33 -3.28
#